data_AF-A0A183M0E0-F1
#
_entry.id   AF-A0A183M0E0-F1
#
_cell.length_a   1.000
_cell.length_b   1.000
_cell.length_c   1.000
_cell.angle_alpha   90.00
_cell.angle_beta   90.00
_cell.angle_gamma   90.00
#
_symmetry.space_group_name_H-M   'P 1'
#
loop_
_entity.id
_entity.type
_entity.pdbx_description
1 polymer ?
#
loop_
_entity_poly.entity_id
_entity_poly.type
_entity_poly.pdbx_seq_one_letter_code
_entity_poly.pdbx_strand_id
1 'polypeptide(L)'
;MSINIKVRIFNTNVKTVLLYGAEMRRTITAIIKKKQDTISNSLLCQRTNQLPAEEEIRKRRWKYTGHTLRKSSNCIKRQALTCNPEEKQKGGRLKNTSRWETESDMKRMNNNWKELERIAQEKVGWRMLVSGLCPFTRINRSK
;
A
#
# COMPACT_ATOMS: atom_id res chain seq x y z
N MET A 1 38.55 -36.08 19.16
CA MET A 1 38.08 -34.96 20.02
C MET A 1 36.68 -35.28 20.54
N SER A 2 36.52 -35.40 21.87
CA SER A 2 35.26 -35.87 22.50
C SER A 2 34.10 -34.89 22.31
N ILE A 3 32.88 -35.41 22.21
CA ILE A 3 31.62 -34.65 22.03
C ILE A 3 31.48 -33.57 23.12
N ASN A 4 31.83 -33.90 24.37
CA ASN A 4 31.74 -32.98 25.50
C ASN A 4 32.62 -31.73 25.36
N ILE A 5 33.76 -31.84 24.66
CA ILE A 5 34.66 -30.72 24.40
C ILE A 5 34.06 -29.79 23.34
N LYS A 6 33.47 -30.36 22.27
CA LYS A 6 32.81 -29.59 21.22
C LYS A 6 31.60 -28.81 21.75
N VAL A 7 30.80 -29.42 22.62
CA VAL A 7 29.64 -28.79 23.25
C VAL A 7 30.06 -27.61 24.14
N ARG A 8 31.15 -27.74 24.92
CA ARG A 8 31.69 -26.63 25.72
C ARG A 8 32.11 -25.45 24.84
N ILE A 9 32.85 -25.71 23.77
CA ILE A 9 33.32 -24.65 22.84
C ILE A 9 32.14 -23.92 22.19
N PHE A 10 31.10 -24.64 21.77
CA PHE A 10 29.89 -24.03 21.21
C PHE A 10 29.18 -23.13 22.24
N ASN A 11 29.02 -23.62 23.47
CA ASN A 11 28.33 -22.88 24.52
C ASN A 11 29.10 -21.64 25.01
N THR A 12 30.43 -21.66 24.99
CA THR A 12 31.23 -20.49 25.41
C THR A 12 31.42 -19.48 24.29
N ASN A 13 31.70 -19.94 23.07
CA ASN A 13 32.17 -19.05 22.01
C ASN A 13 31.06 -18.72 21.00
N VAL A 14 30.19 -19.68 20.66
CA VAL A 14 29.14 -19.47 19.64
C VAL A 14 27.90 -18.84 20.26
N LYS A 15 27.49 -19.31 21.45
CA LYS A 15 26.28 -18.81 22.12
C LYS A 15 26.37 -17.33 22.50
N THR A 16 27.54 -16.88 22.93
CA THR A 16 27.79 -15.48 23.33
C THR A 16 27.73 -14.54 22.12
N VAL A 17 28.34 -14.92 21.00
CA VAL A 17 28.28 -14.17 19.73
C VAL A 17 26.86 -14.09 19.18
N LEU A 18 26.11 -15.20 19.21
CA LEU A 18 24.71 -15.22 18.76
C LEU A 18 23.80 -14.35 19.64
N LEU A 19 23.99 -14.38 20.96
CA LEU A 19 23.24 -13.55 21.91
C LEU A 19 23.49 -12.06 21.65
N TYR A 20 24.76 -11.68 21.51
CA TYR A 20 25.14 -10.30 21.20
C TYR A 20 24.54 -9.81 19.87
N GLY A 21 24.58 -10.65 18.83
CA GLY A 21 23.95 -10.34 17.55
C GLY A 21 22.43 -10.16 17.65
N ALA A 22 21.76 -10.97 18.48
CA ALA A 22 20.32 -10.86 18.71
C ALA A 22 19.95 -9.57 19.46
N GLU A 23 20.73 -9.17 20.45
CA GLU A 23 20.55 -7.91 21.19
C GLU A 23 20.79 -6.68 20.31
N MET A 24 21.85 -6.72 19.50
CA MET A 24 22.14 -5.65 18.53
C MET A 24 21.01 -5.51 17.50
N ARG A 25 20.50 -6.63 16.98
CA ARG A 25 19.37 -6.62 16.05
C ARG A 25 18.09 -6.05 16.70
N ARG A 26 17.82 -6.40 17.97
CA ARG A 26 16.67 -5.88 18.73
C ARG A 26 16.78 -4.37 18.95
N THR A 27 17.94 -3.88 19.38
CA THR A 27 18.17 -2.45 19.61
C THR A 27 18.09 -1.65 18.32
N ILE A 28 18.71 -2.12 17.23
CA ILE A 28 18.60 -1.48 15.90
C ILE A 28 17.13 -1.42 15.45
N THR A 29 16.38 -2.51 15.61
CA THR A 29 14.95 -2.55 15.23
C THR A 29 14.12 -1.58 16.08
N ALA A 30 14.40 -1.47 17.38
CA ALA A 30 13.73 -0.54 18.28
C ALA A 30 14.04 0.93 17.94
N ILE A 31 15.29 1.24 17.57
CA ILE A 31 15.71 2.58 17.12
C ILE A 31 15.01 2.94 15.81
N ILE A 32 14.95 2.02 14.84
CA ILE A 32 14.26 2.25 13.56
C ILE A 32 12.77 2.52 13.79
N LYS A 33 12.10 1.71 14.61
CA LYS A 33 10.68 1.91 14.96
C LYS A 33 10.46 3.25 15.66
N LYS A 34 11.26 3.56 16.69
CA LYS A 34 11.18 4.84 17.41
C LYS A 34 11.37 6.04 16.49
N LYS A 35 12.27 5.97 15.51
CA LYS A 35 12.47 7.04 14.52
C LYS A 35 11.28 7.19 13.57
N GLN A 36 10.68 6.08 13.11
CA GLN A 36 9.44 6.11 12.32
C GLN A 36 8.26 6.69 13.10
N ASP A 37 8.17 6.41 14.40
CA ASP A 37 7.08 6.92 15.25
C ASP A 37 7.27 8.40 15.60
N THR A 38 8.53 8.84 15.82
CA THR A 38 8.87 10.24 16.13
C THR A 38 8.74 11.14 14.89
N ILE A 39 9.09 10.62 13.72
CA ILE A 39 8.89 11.26 12.43
C ILE A 39 7.71 10.55 11.76
N SER A 40 6.51 10.67 12.35
CA SER A 40 5.34 10.09 11.70
C SER A 40 5.18 10.75 10.33
N ASN A 41 5.04 9.93 9.29
CA ASN A 41 4.82 10.44 7.93
C ASN A 41 3.58 11.34 7.87
N SER A 42 2.59 11.11 8.75
CA SER A 42 1.41 11.96 8.90
C SER A 42 1.75 13.37 9.40
N LEU A 43 2.66 13.52 10.37
CA LEU A 43 3.06 14.83 10.91
C LEU A 43 3.91 15.63 9.92
N LEU A 44 4.83 14.96 9.19
CA LEU A 44 5.58 15.60 8.12
C LEU A 44 4.67 16.08 6.99
N CYS A 45 3.72 15.24 6.56
CA CYS A 45 2.74 15.56 5.52
C CYS A 45 1.86 16.76 5.91
N GLN A 46 1.45 16.82 7.18
CA GLN A 46 0.68 17.94 7.72
C GLN A 46 1.48 19.26 7.72
N ARG A 47 2.80 19.21 7.96
CA ARG A 47 3.67 20.41 7.99
C ARG A 47 4.05 20.92 6.61
N THR A 48 4.24 20.05 5.62
CA THR A 48 4.70 20.44 4.28
C THR A 48 3.59 20.85 3.32
N ASN A 49 2.31 20.74 3.72
CA ASN A 49 1.15 20.93 2.84
C ASN A 49 1.21 20.11 1.53
N GLN A 50 2.04 19.05 1.50
CA GLN A 50 2.16 18.18 0.34
C GLN A 50 1.07 17.12 0.40
N LEU A 51 0.47 16.79 -0.75
CA LEU A 51 -0.46 15.66 -0.85
C LEU A 51 0.33 14.36 -0.59
N PRO A 52 -0.17 13.46 0.27
CA PRO A 52 0.48 12.18 0.48
C PRO A 52 0.69 11.46 -0.85
N ALA A 53 1.87 10.87 -1.05
CA ALA A 53 2.20 10.16 -2.28
C ALA A 53 1.13 9.09 -2.64
N GLU A 54 0.54 8.46 -1.63
CA GLU A 54 -0.55 7.49 -1.79
C GLU A 54 -1.82 8.11 -2.40
N GLU A 55 -2.19 9.35 -2.03
CA GLU A 55 -3.35 10.04 -2.60
C GLU A 55 -3.10 10.44 -4.05
N GLU A 56 -1.89 10.89 -4.37
CA GLU A 56 -1.49 11.21 -5.74
C GLU A 56 -1.49 9.95 -6.63
N ILE A 57 -0.94 8.84 -6.12
CA ILE A 57 -0.97 7.53 -6.80
C ILE A 57 -2.42 7.08 -7.02
N ARG A 58 -3.28 7.18 -5.99
CA ARG A 58 -4.70 6.82 -6.06
C ARG A 58 -5.46 7.67 -7.08
N LYS A 59 -5.25 8.98 -7.07
CA LYS A 59 -5.86 9.92 -8.03
C LYS A 59 -5.45 9.63 -9.46
N ARG A 60 -4.15 9.37 -9.70
CA ARG A 60 -3.63 9.01 -11.04
C ARG A 60 -4.20 7.67 -11.50
N ARG A 61 -4.27 6.68 -10.61
CA ARG A 61 -4.90 5.38 -10.89
C ARG A 61 -6.35 5.56 -11.31
N TRP A 62 -7.17 6.23 -10.50
CA TRP A 62 -8.58 6.41 -10.82
C TRP A 62 -8.80 7.30 -12.05
N LYS A 63 -7.91 8.26 -12.33
CA LYS A 63 -7.93 8.99 -13.62
C LYS A 63 -7.71 8.05 -14.81
N TYR A 64 -6.77 7.11 -14.71
CA TYR A 64 -6.53 6.09 -15.73
C TYR A 64 -7.68 5.07 -15.85
N THR A 65 -8.24 4.63 -14.73
CA THR A 65 -9.42 3.75 -14.69
C THR A 65 -10.59 4.37 -15.43
N GLY A 66 -10.91 5.64 -15.17
CA GLY A 66 -11.99 6.35 -15.86
C GLY A 66 -11.74 6.51 -17.35
N HIS A 67 -10.50 6.80 -17.76
CA HIS A 67 -10.14 6.85 -19.18
C HIS A 67 -10.33 5.49 -19.86
N THR A 68 -9.98 4.40 -19.16
CA THR A 68 -10.11 3.03 -19.67
C THR A 68 -11.57 2.60 -19.75
N LEU A 69 -12.40 2.92 -18.76
CA LEU A 69 -13.83 2.60 -18.73
C LEU A 69 -14.64 3.34 -19.80
N ARG A 70 -14.22 4.53 -20.21
CA ARG A 70 -14.85 5.28 -21.32
C ARG A 70 -14.58 4.70 -22.70
N LYS A 71 -13.55 3.84 -22.84
CA LYS A 71 -13.29 3.16 -24.11
C LYS A 71 -14.34 2.09 -24.38
N SER A 72 -14.43 1.64 -25.62
CA SER A 72 -15.30 0.52 -25.97
C SER A 72 -15.02 -0.71 -25.12
N SER A 73 -16.08 -1.48 -24.82
CA SER A 73 -16.01 -2.74 -24.06
C SER A 73 -15.03 -3.75 -24.67
N ASN A 74 -14.86 -3.72 -25.99
CA ASN A 74 -13.97 -4.62 -26.73
C ASN A 74 -12.49 -4.24 -26.65
N CYS A 75 -12.12 -3.09 -26.06
CA CYS A 75 -10.71 -2.73 -26.02
C CYS A 75 -9.94 -3.60 -25.01
N ILE A 76 -8.77 -4.09 -25.45
CA ILE A 76 -7.90 -4.99 -24.67
C ILE A 76 -7.60 -4.42 -23.27
N LYS A 77 -7.39 -3.10 -23.18
CA LYS A 77 -7.09 -2.41 -21.90
C LYS A 77 -8.26 -2.45 -20.91
N ARG A 78 -9.50 -2.42 -21.40
CA ARG A 78 -10.72 -2.47 -20.56
C ARG A 78 -11.05 -3.88 -20.16
N GLN A 79 -10.89 -4.84 -21.07
CA GLN A 79 -10.98 -6.26 -20.72
C GLN A 79 -9.97 -6.61 -19.62
N ALA A 80 -8.71 -6.20 -19.75
CA ALA A 80 -7.68 -6.43 -18.74
C ALA A 80 -8.00 -5.81 -17.36
N LEU A 81 -8.74 -4.70 -17.31
CA LEU A 81 -9.17 -4.07 -16.06
C LEU A 81 -10.29 -4.88 -15.36
N THR A 82 -11.22 -5.44 -16.14
CA THR A 82 -12.36 -6.22 -15.64
C THR A 82 -12.05 -7.72 -15.50
N CYS A 83 -10.93 -8.19 -16.05
CA CYS A 83 -10.50 -9.58 -15.96
C CYS A 83 -10.44 -10.05 -14.49
N ASN A 84 -11.15 -11.14 -14.22
CA ASN A 84 -11.04 -11.89 -12.98
C ASN A 84 -10.05 -13.05 -13.19
N PRO A 85 -8.87 -13.06 -12.55
CA PRO A 85 -8.02 -14.24 -12.58
C PRO A 85 -8.67 -15.27 -11.66
N GLU A 86 -9.27 -16.31 -12.26
CA GLU A 86 -9.91 -17.41 -11.54
C GLU A 86 -8.94 -18.28 -10.73
N GLU A 87 -7.63 -18.05 -10.84
CA GLU A 87 -6.64 -18.85 -10.13
C GLU A 87 -6.04 -18.16 -8.88
N LYS A 88 -6.15 -18.88 -7.77
CA LYS A 88 -5.51 -18.60 -6.48
C LYS A 88 -3.99 -18.45 -6.67
N GLN A 89 -3.50 -17.21 -6.63
CA GLN A 89 -2.06 -16.94 -6.60
C GLN A 89 -1.41 -17.58 -5.36
N LYS A 90 -0.32 -18.32 -5.57
CA LYS A 90 0.50 -18.91 -4.51
C LYS A 90 1.11 -17.79 -3.66
N GLY A 91 0.82 -17.82 -2.36
CA GLY A 91 1.29 -16.83 -1.39
C GLY A 91 2.81 -16.77 -1.34
N GLY A 92 3.38 -15.58 -1.51
CA GLY A 92 4.82 -15.40 -1.35
C GLY A 92 5.38 -13.98 -1.53
N ARG A 93 4.81 -13.10 -2.38
CA ARG A 93 5.46 -11.78 -2.62
C ARG A 93 4.53 -10.65 -3.09
N LEU A 94 4.73 -9.50 -2.42
CA LEU A 94 4.09 -8.17 -2.43
C LEU A 94 2.55 -8.09 -2.55
N LYS A 95 1.89 -7.78 -1.42
CA LYS A 95 0.44 -7.71 -1.18
C LYS A 95 -0.23 -6.38 -1.59
N ASN A 96 0.19 -5.74 -2.67
CA ASN A 96 -0.37 -4.45 -3.08
C ASN A 96 -0.62 -4.33 -4.59
N THR A 97 -1.08 -5.41 -5.23
CA THR A 97 -1.51 -5.35 -6.64
C THR A 97 -2.52 -4.23 -6.81
N SER A 98 -2.29 -3.32 -7.77
CA SER A 98 -3.18 -2.18 -8.08
C SER A 98 -4.66 -2.57 -8.18
N ARG A 99 -4.96 -3.83 -8.53
CA ARG A 99 -6.31 -4.41 -8.53
C ARG A 99 -6.94 -4.49 -7.13
N TRP A 100 -6.25 -5.02 -6.12
CA TRP A 100 -6.77 -5.13 -4.76
C TRP A 100 -7.00 -3.76 -4.12
N GLU A 101 -6.12 -2.81 -4.40
CA GLU A 101 -6.31 -1.43 -3.96
C GLU A 101 -7.53 -0.79 -4.63
N THR A 102 -7.74 -1.06 -5.94
CA THR A 102 -8.95 -0.62 -6.66
C THR A 102 -10.21 -1.30 -6.13
N GLU A 103 -10.14 -2.60 -5.83
CA GLU A 103 -11.27 -3.36 -5.27
C GLU A 103 -11.59 -2.92 -3.84
N SER A 104 -10.59 -2.62 -3.02
CA SER A 104 -10.76 -2.07 -1.68
C SER A 104 -11.37 -0.66 -1.72
N ASP A 105 -10.86 0.21 -2.59
CA ASP A 105 -11.44 1.53 -2.85
C ASP A 105 -12.91 1.42 -3.33
N MET A 106 -13.20 0.43 -4.18
CA MET A 106 -14.55 0.17 -4.70
C MET A 106 -15.51 -0.34 -3.62
N LYS A 107 -15.04 -1.25 -2.75
CA LYS A 107 -15.77 -1.70 -1.54
C LYS A 107 -16.07 -0.54 -0.60
N ARG A 108 -15.13 0.40 -0.43
CA ARG A 108 -15.32 1.61 0.40
C ARG A 108 -16.41 2.53 -0.14
N MET A 109 -16.61 2.57 -1.46
CA MET A 109 -17.66 3.37 -2.09
C MET A 109 -19.01 2.66 -2.19
N ASN A 110 -19.11 1.38 -1.79
CA ASN A 110 -20.29 0.54 -1.97
C ASN A 110 -20.81 0.53 -3.43
N ASN A 111 -19.90 0.61 -4.41
CA ASN A 111 -20.24 0.65 -5.83
C ASN A 111 -19.87 -0.67 -6.51
N ASN A 112 -20.68 -1.08 -7.49
CA ASN A 112 -20.35 -2.20 -8.37
C ASN A 112 -19.68 -1.69 -9.66
N TRP A 113 -18.95 -2.56 -10.37
CA TRP A 113 -18.31 -2.22 -11.66
C TRP A 113 -19.29 -1.63 -12.68
N LYS A 114 -20.53 -2.13 -12.72
CA LYS A 114 -21.60 -1.61 -13.60
C LYS A 114 -21.99 -0.16 -13.27
N GLU A 115 -22.11 0.15 -11.99
CA GLU A 115 -22.44 1.51 -11.54
C GLU A 115 -21.28 2.47 -11.81
N LEU A 116 -20.07 1.97 -11.60
CA LEU A 116 -18.84 2.72 -11.81
C LEU A 116 -18.59 3.02 -13.29
N GLU A 117 -18.99 2.10 -14.18
CA GLU A 117 -19.03 2.32 -15.62
C GLU A 117 -20.02 3.42 -16.01
N ARG A 118 -21.23 3.42 -15.44
CA ARG A 118 -22.24 4.46 -15.66
C ARG A 118 -21.72 5.84 -15.24
N ILE A 119 -21.14 5.92 -14.04
CA ILE A 119 -20.54 7.16 -13.51
C ILE A 119 -19.30 7.58 -14.33
N ALA A 120 -18.53 6.63 -14.87
CA ALA A 120 -17.36 6.96 -15.70
C ALA A 120 -17.76 7.67 -17.00
N GLN A 121 -18.90 7.31 -17.60
CA GLN A 121 -19.44 8.01 -18.76
C GLN A 121 -19.86 9.44 -18.43
N GLU A 122 -20.42 9.66 -17.24
CA GLU A 122 -20.73 10.99 -16.74
C GLU A 122 -19.45 11.71 -16.25
N LYS A 123 -18.85 12.56 -17.09
CA LYS A 123 -17.57 13.26 -16.79
C LYS A 123 -17.60 14.06 -15.48
N VAL A 124 -18.75 14.56 -15.05
CA VAL A 124 -18.93 15.30 -13.79
C VAL A 124 -19.07 14.33 -12.62
N GLY A 125 -19.98 13.36 -12.70
CA GLY A 125 -20.10 12.26 -11.73
C GLY A 125 -18.77 11.55 -11.44
N TRP A 126 -17.98 11.26 -12.46
CA TRP A 126 -16.64 10.68 -12.29
C TRP A 126 -15.69 11.58 -11.49
N ARG A 127 -15.70 12.89 -11.76
CA ARG A 127 -14.84 13.83 -11.02
C ARG A 127 -15.26 13.95 -9.56
N MET A 128 -16.55 13.91 -9.27
CA MET A 128 -17.07 13.91 -7.90
C MET A 128 -16.66 12.65 -7.15
N LEU A 129 -16.79 11.48 -7.77
CA LEU A 129 -16.38 10.20 -7.22
C LEU A 129 -14.88 10.15 -6.91
N VAL A 130 -14.03 10.57 -7.86
CA VAL A 130 -12.57 10.61 -7.65
C VAL A 130 -12.18 11.60 -6.55
N SER A 131 -12.90 12.73 -6.43
CA SER A 131 -12.65 13.72 -5.39
C SER A 131 -13.10 13.24 -4.01
N GLY A 132 -14.15 12.42 -3.93
CA GLY A 132 -14.56 11.75 -2.68
C GLY A 132 -13.59 10.65 -2.23
N LEU A 133 -12.89 10.01 -3.17
CA LEU A 133 -11.86 8.99 -2.89
C LEU A 133 -10.51 9.56 -2.43
N CYS A 134 -10.20 10.77 -2.87
CA CYS A 134 -9.04 11.53 -2.45
C CYS A 134 -9.55 12.86 -1.90
N PRO A 135 -10.12 12.88 -0.68
CA PRO A 135 -10.49 14.12 -0.06
C PRO A 135 -9.22 14.95 0.00
N PHE A 136 -9.19 16.07 -0.74
CA PHE A 136 -8.26 17.13 -0.40
C PHE A 136 -8.56 17.44 1.05
N THR A 137 -7.70 16.99 1.95
CA THR A 137 -7.59 17.66 3.24
C THR A 137 -7.16 19.06 2.86
N ARG A 138 -8.14 19.96 2.74
CA ARG A 138 -7.92 21.39 2.75
C ARG A 138 -7.43 21.63 4.17
N ILE A 139 -6.13 21.41 4.38
CA ILE A 139 -5.45 21.70 5.64
C ILE A 139 -5.87 23.13 5.95
N ASN A 140 -6.65 23.29 7.02
CA ASN A 140 -7.25 24.54 7.39
C ASN A 140 -6.15 25.61 7.41
N ARG A 141 -6.21 26.56 6.47
CA ARG A 141 -5.54 27.85 6.64
C ARG A 141 -6.35 28.60 7.68
N SER A 142 -6.08 28.30 8.96
CA SER A 142 -6.45 29.23 10.03
C SER A 142 -5.60 30.49 9.85
N LYS A 143 -6.28 31.61 9.63
CA LYS A 143 -5.72 32.94 9.81
C LYS A 143 -5.31 33.14 11.26
#